data_AF-A0A8S9BH41-F1
#
_entry.id   AF-A0A8S9BH41-F1
#
_cell.length_a   1.000
_cell.length_b   1.000
_cell.length_c   1.000
_cell.angle_alpha   90.00
_cell.angle_beta   90.00
_cell.angle_gamma   90.00
#
_symmetry.space_group_name_H-M   'P 1'
#
loop_
_entity.id
_entity.type
_entity.pdbx_description
1 polymer ?
#
loop_
_entity_poly.entity_id
_entity_poly.type
_entity_poly.pdbx_seq_one_letter_code
_entity_poly.pdbx_strand_id
1 'polypeptide(L)'
;MLGILVFALLLLVLLIHGQELEHLEEHQNCNIDVFHAQDSVNGPILIDTSPLTPFESPRLSAVNYTAWEQWYFDSVAADGLSNTVITFFRDPTSHTGLGSLWVMHDAVWPNGTRSSIITYVDQAQIIQCPGYTYGLWNSSTRSTMFSFNVTSDLKQASISISTAKTKGSWDITTLGPARYPDGLLYPNPGASTLFVPMCWWVEAMPAGIVQTSFEIAGSKFAFTGYGGVDYFAGSYIWDYICRDWYWMRGVVGPYSIVFWKFTSAIDNNTYTSAFLVQDGSVLFSTQNSENILATNPLAAYAKLTLLYGGKVSASMGANDTGYTLDFVEGTKHGGRSWHFDLQHENIGYQTDADINDMYTRFADSATGGQKGRNEYIGAMNSEQILVKVVYPIP
;
A
#
# COMPACT_ATOMS: atom_id res chain seq x y z
N MET A 1 51.47 -11.93 31.52
CA MET A 1 50.00 -12.00 31.40
C MET A 1 49.35 -10.68 30.98
N LEU A 2 49.84 -9.51 31.42
CA LEU A 2 49.21 -8.21 31.08
C LEU A 2 49.26 -7.83 29.57
N GLY A 3 50.33 -8.22 28.85
CA GLY A 3 50.50 -7.86 27.43
C GLY A 3 49.56 -8.60 26.46
N ILE A 4 49.07 -9.79 26.82
CA ILE A 4 48.18 -10.60 25.96
C ILE A 4 46.75 -10.04 26.01
N LEU A 5 46.31 -9.50 27.16
CA LEU A 5 44.99 -8.89 27.32
C LEU A 5 44.85 -7.59 26.52
N VAL A 6 45.91 -6.77 26.45
CA VAL A 6 45.91 -5.52 25.68
C VAL A 6 45.86 -5.79 24.18
N PHE A 7 46.56 -6.82 23.71
CA PHE A 7 46.54 -7.23 22.30
C PHE A 7 45.17 -7.79 21.87
N ALA A 8 44.52 -8.56 22.75
CA ALA A 8 43.17 -9.07 22.51
C ALA A 8 42.12 -7.94 22.47
N LEU A 9 42.25 -6.91 23.33
CA LEU A 9 41.35 -5.75 23.31
C LEU A 9 41.52 -4.91 22.04
N LEU A 10 42.75 -4.71 21.57
CA LEU A 10 43.05 -4.00 20.31
C LEU A 10 42.50 -4.73 19.08
N LEU A 11 42.61 -6.07 19.05
CA LEU A 11 42.01 -6.90 18.00
C LEU A 11 40.49 -6.84 18.03
N LEU A 12 39.86 -6.82 19.22
CA LEU A 12 38.41 -6.69 19.34
C LEU A 12 37.91 -5.32 18.88
N VAL A 13 38.62 -4.23 19.21
CA VAL A 13 38.30 -2.87 18.75
C VAL A 13 38.48 -2.73 17.23
N LEU A 14 39.49 -3.37 16.64
CA LEU A 14 39.68 -3.43 15.18
C LEU A 14 38.61 -4.27 14.47
N LEU A 15 38.12 -5.34 15.09
CA LEU A 15 37.01 -6.14 14.57
C LEU A 15 35.67 -5.40 14.64
N ILE A 16 35.43 -4.65 15.71
CA ILE A 16 34.22 -3.81 15.85
C ILE A 16 34.25 -2.63 14.86
N HIS A 17 35.40 -1.98 14.68
CA HIS A 17 35.55 -0.95 13.64
C HIS A 17 35.51 -1.55 12.23
N GLY A 18 35.95 -2.80 12.03
CA GLY A 18 35.84 -3.51 10.76
C GLY A 18 34.39 -3.80 10.36
N GLN A 19 33.53 -4.17 11.31
CA GLN A 19 32.10 -4.37 11.07
C GLN A 19 31.32 -3.05 10.86
N GLU A 20 31.74 -1.95 11.49
CA GLU A 20 31.20 -0.62 11.18
C GLU A 20 31.68 -0.08 9.82
N LEU A 21 32.88 -0.47 9.35
CA LEU A 21 33.37 -0.11 8.01
C LEU A 21 32.76 -0.95 6.88
N GLU A 22 32.40 -2.22 7.11
CA GLU A 22 31.73 -3.04 6.09
C GLU A 22 30.34 -2.49 5.72
N HIS A 23 29.63 -1.83 6.64
CA HIS A 23 28.36 -1.17 6.33
C HIS A 23 28.50 0.17 5.56
N LEU A 24 29.67 0.81 5.60
CA LEU A 24 29.92 2.08 4.91
C LEU A 24 30.41 1.91 3.46
N GLU A 25 30.94 0.75 3.08
CA GLU A 25 31.33 0.47 1.68
C GLU A 25 30.14 0.05 0.80
N GLU A 26 29.02 -0.40 1.38
CA GLU A 26 27.87 -0.94 0.63
C GLU A 26 27.08 0.12 -0.17
N HIS A 27 27.32 1.41 0.11
CA HIS A 27 26.58 2.53 -0.50
C HIS A 27 27.30 3.25 -1.65
N GLN A 28 28.45 2.75 -2.14
CA GLN A 28 29.26 3.46 -3.15
C GLN A 28 28.54 3.76 -4.49
N ASN A 29 27.37 3.17 -4.75
CA ASN A 29 26.54 3.45 -5.94
C ASN A 29 25.06 3.73 -5.60
N CYS A 30 24.77 4.16 -4.37
CA CYS A 30 23.39 4.46 -3.98
C CYS A 30 23.07 5.94 -4.16
N ASN A 31 21.85 6.24 -4.61
CA ASN A 31 21.27 7.57 -4.55
C ASN A 31 20.54 7.73 -3.22
N ILE A 32 20.78 8.84 -2.52
CA ILE A 32 20.20 9.10 -1.19
C ILE A 32 19.39 10.37 -1.26
N ASP A 33 18.10 10.24 -0.98
CA ASP A 33 17.19 11.34 -0.78
C ASP A 33 16.90 11.51 0.71
N VAL A 34 17.11 12.72 1.24
CA VAL A 34 16.95 13.04 2.67
C VAL A 34 15.90 14.14 2.81
N PHE A 35 14.97 13.93 3.73
CA PHE A 35 13.89 14.85 4.02
C PHE A 35 13.75 15.07 5.53
N HIS A 36 13.53 16.31 5.96
CA HIS A 36 13.28 16.65 7.36
C HIS A 36 11.83 17.01 7.61
N ALA A 37 11.36 16.84 8.84
CA ALA A 37 9.96 17.02 9.21
C ALA A 37 9.41 18.43 8.94
N GLN A 38 10.29 19.44 8.88
CA GLN A 38 9.91 20.83 8.64
C GLN A 38 10.22 21.28 7.20
N ASP A 39 10.72 20.38 6.37
CA ASP A 39 10.97 20.68 4.97
C ASP A 39 9.63 20.81 4.25
N SER A 40 9.38 22.00 3.74
CA SER A 40 8.27 22.30 2.84
C SER A 40 8.65 23.51 1.99
N VAL A 41 8.14 23.55 0.76
CA VAL A 41 8.38 24.67 -0.16
C VAL A 41 7.10 25.44 -0.44
N ASN A 42 7.27 26.72 -0.76
CA ASN A 42 6.18 27.55 -1.29
C ASN A 42 6.15 27.44 -2.81
N GLY A 43 4.95 27.29 -3.38
CA GLY A 43 4.72 27.29 -4.82
C GLY A 43 4.70 25.90 -5.47
N PRO A 44 4.74 25.86 -6.82
CA PRO A 44 4.63 24.62 -7.58
C PRO A 44 5.81 23.67 -7.34
N ILE A 45 5.52 22.37 -7.35
CA ILE A 45 6.50 21.29 -7.23
C ILE A 45 6.49 20.46 -8.51
N LEU A 46 7.67 20.02 -8.93
CA LEU A 46 7.80 19.08 -10.03
C LEU A 46 7.57 17.66 -9.54
N ILE A 47 6.79 16.91 -10.31
CA ILE A 47 6.58 15.48 -10.12
C ILE A 47 7.26 14.70 -11.24
N ASP A 48 8.04 13.68 -10.86
CA ASP A 48 8.57 12.71 -11.79
C ASP A 48 7.48 11.72 -12.22
N THR A 49 7.03 11.88 -13.46
CA THR A 49 6.01 11.04 -14.09
C THR A 49 6.59 9.92 -14.94
N SER A 50 7.92 9.74 -14.95
CA SER A 50 8.57 8.69 -15.71
C SER A 50 8.10 7.31 -15.25
N PRO A 51 7.59 6.44 -16.14
CA PRO A 51 7.25 5.08 -15.77
C PRO A 51 8.49 4.24 -15.44
N LEU A 52 9.69 4.66 -15.86
CA LEU A 52 10.92 3.89 -15.67
C LEU A 52 11.62 4.17 -14.33
N THR A 53 11.27 5.26 -13.65
CA THR A 53 11.79 5.51 -12.31
C THR A 53 11.34 4.36 -11.38
N PRO A 54 12.22 3.83 -10.51
CA PRO A 54 11.86 2.75 -9.60
C PRO A 54 10.62 3.10 -8.77
N PHE A 55 9.79 2.11 -8.46
CA PHE A 55 8.47 2.35 -7.86
C PHE A 55 8.55 2.98 -6.49
N GLU A 56 9.50 2.55 -5.66
CA GLU A 56 9.70 3.07 -4.30
C GLU A 56 10.49 4.38 -4.24
N SER A 57 10.89 4.93 -5.39
CA SER A 57 11.61 6.19 -5.46
C SER A 57 10.67 7.38 -5.22
N PRO A 58 11.10 8.40 -4.46
CA PRO A 58 10.38 9.67 -4.41
C PRO A 58 10.16 10.21 -5.82
N ARG A 59 8.95 10.69 -6.07
CA ARG A 59 8.54 11.36 -7.30
C ARG A 59 8.49 12.86 -7.12
N LEU A 60 8.33 13.33 -5.89
CA LEU A 60 8.32 14.75 -5.61
C LEU A 60 9.71 15.24 -5.21
N SER A 61 10.17 16.34 -5.82
CA SER A 61 11.45 16.95 -5.46
C SER A 61 11.42 17.67 -4.09
N ALA A 62 10.23 17.93 -3.58
CA ALA A 62 9.92 18.52 -2.27
C ALA A 62 8.42 18.29 -1.98
N VAL A 63 7.93 18.62 -0.79
CA VAL A 63 6.47 18.73 -0.54
C VAL A 63 6.07 20.18 -0.24
N ASN A 64 4.81 20.53 -0.53
CA ASN A 64 4.19 21.81 -0.19
C ASN A 64 2.86 21.51 0.51
N TYR A 65 2.10 22.53 0.89
CA TYR A 65 0.83 22.40 1.63
C TYR A 65 -0.25 21.49 0.99
N THR A 66 -0.07 21.00 -0.23
CA THR A 66 -1.07 20.18 -0.94
C THR A 66 -0.50 18.86 -1.46
N ALA A 67 0.77 18.83 -1.86
CA ALA A 67 1.40 17.65 -2.45
C ALA A 67 1.97 16.71 -1.40
N TRP A 68 1.82 15.41 -1.64
CA TRP A 68 2.16 14.36 -0.68
C TRP A 68 2.66 13.08 -1.38
N GLU A 69 3.41 12.27 -0.66
CA GLU A 69 3.83 10.92 -1.06
C GLU A 69 3.53 9.91 0.06
N GLN A 70 3.17 8.69 -0.34
CA GLN A 70 2.89 7.58 0.57
C GLN A 70 3.50 6.28 0.06
N TRP A 71 4.21 5.59 0.95
CA TRP A 71 4.60 4.18 0.77
C TRP A 71 3.68 3.34 1.64
N TYR A 72 2.91 2.45 1.01
CA TYR A 72 1.77 1.78 1.62
C TYR A 72 1.96 0.27 1.59
N PHE A 73 1.91 -0.33 2.78
CA PHE A 73 2.12 -1.75 2.99
C PHE A 73 0.93 -2.29 3.77
N ASP A 74 0.19 -3.20 3.17
CA ASP A 74 -1.00 -3.77 3.79
C ASP A 74 -0.88 -5.28 3.96
N SER A 75 -1.62 -5.83 4.90
CA SER A 75 -1.83 -7.26 4.96
C SER A 75 -3.08 -7.66 5.73
N VAL A 76 -3.63 -8.81 5.35
CA VAL A 76 -4.74 -9.51 5.97
C VAL A 76 -4.29 -10.91 6.36
N ALA A 77 -4.74 -11.42 7.50
CA ALA A 77 -4.51 -12.81 7.88
C ALA A 77 -5.21 -13.77 6.91
N ALA A 78 -4.66 -14.97 6.73
CA ALA A 78 -5.23 -15.96 5.81
C ALA A 78 -6.67 -16.40 6.16
N ASP A 79 -7.11 -16.16 7.40
CA ASP A 79 -8.48 -16.41 7.87
C ASP A 79 -9.43 -15.21 7.67
N GLY A 80 -8.93 -14.07 7.21
CA GLY A 80 -9.71 -12.84 6.99
C GLY A 80 -10.08 -12.08 8.26
N LEU A 81 -9.62 -12.50 9.45
CA LEU A 81 -10.11 -11.94 10.72
C LEU A 81 -9.24 -10.80 11.29
N SER A 82 -7.99 -10.72 10.84
CA SER A 82 -7.03 -9.69 11.24
C SER A 82 -6.48 -8.97 10.03
N ASN A 83 -6.17 -7.69 10.16
CA ASN A 83 -5.37 -6.97 9.18
C ASN A 83 -4.44 -5.99 9.85
N THR A 84 -3.41 -5.58 9.14
CA THR A 84 -2.52 -4.49 9.52
C THR A 84 -2.11 -3.70 8.31
N VAL A 85 -1.95 -2.39 8.49
CA VAL A 85 -1.43 -1.50 7.46
C VAL A 85 -0.40 -0.58 8.07
N ILE A 86 0.71 -0.42 7.36
CA ILE A 86 1.80 0.47 7.70
C ILE A 86 2.00 1.41 6.52
N THR A 87 1.87 2.71 6.77
CA THR A 87 2.01 3.73 5.73
C THR A 87 3.03 4.77 6.16
N PHE A 88 4.03 5.00 5.32
CA PHE A 88 5.06 6.01 5.52
C PHE A 88 4.67 7.25 4.70
N PHE A 89 4.60 8.39 5.37
CA PHE A 89 4.15 9.64 4.74
C PHE A 89 5.30 10.63 4.60
N ARG A 90 5.31 11.29 3.43
CA ARG A 90 5.79 12.66 3.25
C ARG A 90 4.59 13.52 2.91
N ASP A 91 3.94 14.01 3.95
CA ASP A 91 2.65 14.65 3.85
C ASP A 91 2.51 15.80 4.87
N PRO A 92 2.64 17.07 4.42
CA PRO A 92 2.44 18.25 5.26
C PRO A 92 0.96 18.61 5.45
N THR A 93 0.01 17.93 4.80
CA THR A 93 -1.41 18.34 4.78
C THR A 93 -2.16 17.98 6.07
N SER A 94 -1.51 17.31 7.02
CA SER A 94 -2.10 17.08 8.35
C SER A 94 -2.28 18.38 9.15
N HIS A 95 -1.59 19.47 8.78
CA HIS A 95 -1.67 20.82 9.39
C HIS A 95 -1.53 20.85 10.92
N THR A 96 -1.00 19.79 11.54
CA THR A 96 -0.89 19.65 13.00
C THR A 96 0.24 20.50 13.59
N GLY A 97 1.13 21.04 12.74
CA GLY A 97 2.38 21.67 13.14
C GLY A 97 3.44 20.66 13.65
N LEU A 98 3.15 19.36 13.64
CA LEU A 98 4.05 18.31 14.08
C LEU A 98 5.03 17.84 12.98
N GLY A 99 4.92 18.43 11.79
CA GLY A 99 5.77 18.18 10.63
C GLY A 99 5.10 17.34 9.55
N SER A 100 5.77 17.22 8.41
CA SER A 100 5.34 16.50 7.21
C SER A 100 5.71 15.02 7.20
N LEU A 101 6.44 14.53 8.21
CA LEU A 101 6.93 13.16 8.27
C LEU A 101 6.25 12.39 9.38
N TRP A 102 5.48 11.39 9.01
CA TRP A 102 4.78 10.53 9.96
C TRP A 102 4.58 9.13 9.38
N VAL A 103 4.41 8.17 10.29
CA VAL A 103 4.08 6.79 9.96
C VAL A 103 2.79 6.43 10.66
N MET A 104 1.85 5.84 9.94
CA MET A 104 0.63 5.26 10.48
C MET A 104 0.79 3.75 10.57
N HIS A 105 0.46 3.18 11.72
CA HIS A 105 0.37 1.73 11.91
C HIS A 105 -0.98 1.38 12.50
N ASP A 106 -1.81 0.75 11.67
CA ASP A 106 -3.10 0.24 12.04
C ASP A 106 -3.06 -1.28 12.15
N ALA A 107 -3.84 -1.82 13.09
CA ALA A 107 -4.01 -3.26 13.25
C ALA A 107 -5.36 -3.59 13.86
N VAL A 108 -5.95 -4.73 13.45
CA VAL A 108 -7.12 -5.32 14.09
C VAL A 108 -6.89 -6.80 14.39
N TRP A 109 -7.22 -7.22 15.61
CA TRP A 109 -7.13 -8.59 16.08
C TRP A 109 -8.42 -9.36 15.77
N PRO A 110 -8.41 -10.72 15.80
CA PRO A 110 -9.60 -11.53 15.52
C PRO A 110 -10.79 -11.26 16.44
N ASN A 111 -10.55 -10.73 17.63
CA ASN A 111 -11.59 -10.37 18.60
C ASN A 111 -12.21 -8.98 18.35
N GLY A 112 -11.80 -8.27 17.30
CA GLY A 112 -12.26 -6.92 16.96
C GLY A 112 -11.56 -5.79 17.72
N THR A 113 -10.59 -6.08 18.59
CA THR A 113 -9.73 -5.04 19.18
C THR A 113 -8.95 -4.36 18.05
N ARG A 114 -8.93 -3.03 18.04
CA ARG A 114 -8.24 -2.20 17.03
C ARG A 114 -7.14 -1.36 17.68
N SER A 115 -6.10 -1.09 16.92
CA SER A 115 -5.05 -0.13 17.23
C SER A 115 -4.82 0.75 16.00
N SER A 116 -4.72 2.05 16.20
CA SER A 116 -4.25 3.01 15.19
C SER A 116 -3.24 3.94 15.86
N ILE A 117 -2.01 3.93 15.36
CA ILE A 117 -0.89 4.67 15.94
C ILE A 117 -0.28 5.54 14.84
N ILE A 118 -0.41 6.86 15.00
CA ILE A 118 0.33 7.84 14.20
C ILE A 118 1.58 8.24 14.97
N THR A 119 2.74 8.13 14.32
CA THR A 119 4.03 8.54 14.88
C THR A 119 4.72 9.51 13.94
N TYR A 120 4.80 10.77 14.34
CA TYR A 120 5.64 11.77 13.66
C TYR A 120 7.12 11.43 13.85
N VAL A 121 8.00 11.81 12.93
CA VAL A 121 9.46 11.59 13.04
C VAL A 121 10.21 12.88 12.66
N ASP A 122 11.54 12.91 12.84
CA ASP A 122 12.33 14.13 12.61
C ASP A 122 12.94 14.14 11.19
N GLN A 123 13.24 12.95 10.66
CA GLN A 123 13.88 12.76 9.36
C GLN A 123 13.34 11.51 8.66
N ALA A 124 13.30 11.58 7.33
CA ALA A 124 13.07 10.47 6.43
C ALA A 124 14.23 10.37 5.43
N GLN A 125 14.63 9.16 5.07
CA GLN A 125 15.62 8.90 4.02
C GLN A 125 15.08 7.82 3.08
N ILE A 126 15.26 8.02 1.77
CA ILE A 126 15.12 6.97 0.78
C ILE A 126 16.49 6.73 0.13
N ILE A 127 16.99 5.51 0.26
CA ILE A 127 18.29 5.08 -0.24
C ILE A 127 18.04 4.07 -1.37
N GLN A 128 18.32 4.47 -2.60
CA GLN A 128 18.19 3.64 -3.79
C GLN A 128 19.55 3.06 -4.17
N CYS A 129 19.68 1.75 -4.07
CA CYS A 129 20.88 1.01 -4.45
C CYS A 129 20.58 0.08 -5.64
N PRO A 130 21.58 -0.42 -6.38
CA PRO A 130 21.34 -1.31 -7.52
C PRO A 130 20.46 -2.55 -7.20
N GLY A 131 20.52 -3.07 -5.97
CA GLY A 131 19.77 -4.27 -5.56
C GLY A 131 18.51 -4.02 -4.74
N TYR A 132 18.30 -2.81 -4.21
CA TYR A 132 17.18 -2.53 -3.33
C TYR A 132 16.89 -1.02 -3.18
N THR A 133 15.70 -0.70 -2.70
CA THR A 133 15.35 0.61 -2.15
C THR A 133 15.05 0.47 -0.66
N TYR A 134 15.72 1.27 0.17
CA TYR A 134 15.56 1.29 1.61
C TYR A 134 14.97 2.62 2.07
N GLY A 135 13.90 2.56 2.86
CA GLY A 135 13.28 3.72 3.49
C GLY A 135 13.54 3.74 4.98
N LEU A 136 13.79 4.92 5.55
CA LEU A 136 14.03 5.12 6.98
C LEU A 136 13.30 6.35 7.47
N TRP A 137 12.38 6.19 8.41
CA TRP A 137 11.71 7.26 9.14
C TRP A 137 12.16 7.19 10.60
N ASN A 138 12.90 8.20 11.08
CA ASN A 138 13.49 8.14 12.41
C ASN A 138 13.44 9.46 13.19
N SER A 139 13.48 9.32 14.51
CA SER A 139 13.64 10.42 15.45
C SER A 139 14.62 9.98 16.53
N SER A 140 15.84 10.55 16.49
CA SER A 140 16.88 10.27 17.48
C SER A 140 16.44 10.69 18.88
N THR A 141 15.72 11.81 18.99
CA THR A 141 15.24 12.35 20.26
C THR A 141 14.18 11.47 20.93
N ARG A 142 13.40 10.74 20.14
CA ARG A 142 12.31 9.86 20.61
C ARG A 142 12.66 8.37 20.52
N SER A 143 13.90 8.04 20.18
CA SER A 143 14.38 6.66 19.97
C SER A 143 13.39 5.84 19.13
N THR A 144 12.92 6.45 18.05
CA THR A 144 11.87 5.91 17.17
C THR A 144 12.47 5.63 15.81
N MET A 145 12.22 4.44 15.28
CA MET A 145 12.68 4.02 13.96
C MET A 145 11.62 3.17 13.29
N PHE A 146 11.32 3.51 12.04
CA PHE A 146 10.62 2.68 11.09
C PHE A 146 11.50 2.57 9.86
N SER A 147 11.62 1.37 9.30
CA SER A 147 12.27 1.21 8.02
C SER A 147 11.56 0.21 7.15
N PHE A 148 11.73 0.36 5.84
CA PHE A 148 11.36 -0.64 4.86
C PHE A 148 12.53 -0.94 3.94
N ASN A 149 12.53 -2.13 3.35
CA ASN A 149 13.46 -2.53 2.30
C ASN A 149 12.65 -3.23 1.20
N VAL A 150 12.84 -2.83 -0.06
CA VAL A 150 12.20 -3.44 -1.22
C VAL A 150 13.27 -3.83 -2.23
N THR A 151 13.29 -5.10 -2.66
CA THR A 151 14.28 -5.55 -3.66
C THR A 151 14.04 -4.88 -5.01
N SER A 152 15.11 -4.59 -5.78
CA SER A 152 14.99 -3.95 -7.10
C SER A 152 14.21 -4.77 -8.12
N ASP A 153 14.10 -6.09 -7.94
CA ASP A 153 13.27 -6.97 -8.75
C ASP A 153 11.80 -7.01 -8.30
N LEU A 154 11.46 -6.25 -7.25
CA LEU A 154 10.13 -6.08 -6.66
C LEU A 154 9.49 -7.41 -6.22
N LYS A 155 10.31 -8.39 -5.81
CA LYS A 155 9.82 -9.69 -5.35
C LYS A 155 9.67 -9.84 -3.85
N GLN A 156 10.45 -9.08 -3.08
CA GLN A 156 10.46 -9.15 -1.63
C GLN A 156 10.52 -7.75 -1.04
N ALA A 157 9.77 -7.57 0.05
CA ALA A 157 9.90 -6.39 0.89
C ALA A 157 9.83 -6.79 2.36
N SER A 158 10.42 -5.95 3.20
CA SER A 158 10.36 -6.08 4.64
C SER A 158 10.22 -4.72 5.31
N ILE A 159 9.59 -4.70 6.47
CA ILE A 159 9.51 -3.56 7.37
C ILE A 159 10.07 -3.96 8.72
N SER A 160 10.81 -3.05 9.35
CA SER A 160 11.20 -3.16 10.74
C SER A 160 10.72 -1.94 11.52
N ILE A 161 10.06 -2.18 12.65
CA ILE A 161 9.55 -1.14 13.54
C ILE A 161 10.23 -1.29 14.89
N SER A 162 10.78 -0.18 15.40
CA SER A 162 11.33 -0.07 16.74
C SER A 162 10.94 1.26 17.35
N THR A 163 9.86 1.24 18.13
CA THR A 163 9.34 2.40 18.87
C THR A 163 8.99 2.01 20.30
N ALA A 164 8.58 2.98 21.11
CA ALA A 164 8.07 2.71 22.45
C ALA A 164 6.77 1.89 22.46
N LYS A 165 5.92 2.03 21.43
CA LYS A 165 4.61 1.36 21.36
C LYS A 165 4.61 0.12 20.48
N THR A 166 5.45 0.07 19.45
CA THR A 166 5.44 -0.99 18.44
C THR A 166 6.85 -1.50 18.22
N LYS A 167 7.03 -2.82 18.24
CA LYS A 167 8.28 -3.49 17.86
C LYS A 167 7.98 -4.72 17.01
N GLY A 168 8.76 -4.96 15.97
CA GLY A 168 8.63 -6.18 15.18
C GLY A 168 8.85 -5.99 13.69
N SER A 169 8.41 -6.96 12.91
CA SER A 169 8.59 -6.99 11.46
C SER A 169 7.33 -7.36 10.68
N TRP A 170 7.35 -6.99 9.42
CA TRP A 170 6.43 -7.41 8.38
C TRP A 170 7.26 -7.76 7.16
N ASP A 171 6.98 -8.90 6.53
CA ASP A 171 7.77 -9.42 5.41
C ASP A 171 6.82 -9.96 4.34
N ILE A 172 7.09 -9.67 3.07
CA ILE A 172 6.28 -10.12 1.93
C ILE A 172 7.13 -10.80 0.86
N THR A 173 6.56 -11.82 0.23
CA THR A 173 7.03 -12.35 -1.05
C THR A 173 5.89 -12.27 -2.06
N THR A 174 6.09 -11.55 -3.16
CA THR A 174 5.05 -11.34 -4.18
C THR A 174 4.62 -12.63 -4.87
N LEU A 175 3.34 -12.71 -5.25
CA LEU A 175 2.73 -13.78 -6.03
C LEU A 175 2.48 -13.38 -7.49
N GLY A 176 2.82 -12.14 -7.86
CA GLY A 176 2.62 -11.62 -9.20
C GLY A 176 3.62 -10.52 -9.58
N PRO A 177 3.67 -10.14 -10.86
CA PRO A 177 4.58 -9.10 -11.32
C PRO A 177 4.09 -7.71 -10.88
N ALA A 178 5.05 -6.82 -10.61
CA ALA A 178 4.80 -5.40 -10.42
C ALA A 178 4.10 -4.77 -11.64
N ARG A 179 3.24 -3.79 -11.41
CA ARG A 179 2.44 -3.19 -12.47
C ARG A 179 2.15 -1.70 -12.28
N TYR A 180 1.74 -1.08 -13.37
CA TYR A 180 1.16 0.25 -13.42
C TYR A 180 -0.38 0.20 -13.29
N PRO A 181 -1.05 1.35 -13.05
CA PRO A 181 -2.51 1.46 -12.98
C PRO A 181 -3.23 0.97 -14.23
N ASP A 182 -2.61 1.06 -15.41
CA ASP A 182 -3.13 0.52 -16.67
C ASP A 182 -2.98 -1.00 -16.83
N GLY A 183 -2.26 -1.62 -15.89
CA GLY A 183 -1.99 -3.04 -15.85
C GLY A 183 -0.87 -3.52 -16.77
N LEU A 184 -0.15 -2.60 -17.42
CA LEU A 184 1.15 -2.92 -17.99
C LEU A 184 2.12 -3.30 -16.86
N LEU A 185 3.08 -4.17 -17.18
CA LEU A 185 4.04 -4.68 -16.21
C LEU A 185 5.29 -3.81 -16.14
N TYR A 186 5.87 -3.67 -14.95
CA TYR A 186 7.15 -2.97 -14.75
C TYR A 186 8.34 -3.82 -15.25
N PRO A 187 9.38 -3.22 -15.85
CA PRO A 187 9.43 -1.85 -16.36
C PRO A 187 8.80 -1.74 -17.76
N ASN A 188 8.05 -0.68 -18.03
CA ASN A 188 7.49 -0.42 -19.36
C ASN A 188 7.50 1.08 -19.71
N PRO A 189 8.24 1.50 -20.76
CA PRO A 189 8.33 2.92 -21.14
C PRO A 189 7.02 3.48 -21.72
N GLY A 190 6.09 2.63 -22.14
CA GLY A 190 4.78 3.01 -22.66
C GLY A 190 3.68 3.04 -21.60
N ALA A 191 4.00 2.73 -20.34
CA ALA A 191 3.02 2.77 -19.26
C ALA A 191 2.87 4.16 -18.65
N SER A 192 1.79 4.35 -17.90
CA SER A 192 1.50 5.59 -17.16
C SER A 192 1.47 5.31 -15.66
N THR A 193 2.13 6.14 -14.85
CA THR A 193 1.97 6.13 -13.39
C THR A 193 0.73 6.92 -12.93
N LEU A 194 0.15 7.74 -13.81
CA LEU A 194 -1.08 8.48 -13.52
C LEU A 194 -2.26 7.50 -13.52
N PHE A 195 -2.96 7.39 -12.38
CA PHE A 195 -4.17 6.57 -12.26
C PHE A 195 -5.43 7.40 -12.51
N VAL A 196 -5.58 8.48 -11.75
CA VAL A 196 -6.66 9.46 -11.86
C VAL A 196 -6.08 10.86 -11.87
N PRO A 197 -6.82 11.90 -12.29
CA PRO A 197 -6.31 13.26 -12.29
C PRO A 197 -5.71 13.62 -10.92
N MET A 198 -4.45 14.08 -10.94
CA MET A 198 -3.71 14.54 -9.76
C MET A 198 -3.29 13.45 -8.76
N CYS A 199 -3.41 12.16 -9.12
CA CYS A 199 -2.96 11.03 -8.32
C CYS A 199 -2.17 10.03 -9.17
N TRP A 200 -0.95 9.76 -8.74
CA TRP A 200 -0.06 8.77 -9.31
C TRP A 200 0.03 7.59 -8.37
N TRP A 201 -0.03 6.38 -8.93
CA TRP A 201 -0.03 5.13 -8.19
C TRP A 201 0.74 4.09 -8.98
N VAL A 202 1.48 3.24 -8.28
CA VAL A 202 2.10 2.04 -8.83
C VAL A 202 2.06 0.93 -7.79
N GLU A 203 2.03 -0.31 -8.25
CA GLU A 203 2.03 -1.48 -7.38
C GLU A 203 3.33 -2.26 -7.56
N ALA A 204 4.24 -2.14 -6.60
CA ALA A 204 5.45 -2.95 -6.59
C ALA A 204 5.12 -4.42 -6.35
N MET A 205 4.17 -4.71 -5.47
CA MET A 205 3.73 -6.07 -5.17
C MET A 205 2.21 -6.09 -5.11
N PRO A 206 1.51 -6.37 -6.24
CA PRO A 206 0.05 -6.33 -6.28
C PRO A 206 -0.61 -7.29 -5.28
N ALA A 207 -0.02 -8.46 -5.06
CA ALA A 207 -0.35 -9.32 -3.94
C ALA A 207 0.82 -10.27 -3.64
N GLY A 208 0.99 -10.65 -2.38
CA GLY A 208 2.03 -11.55 -1.93
C GLY A 208 1.65 -12.30 -0.66
N ILE A 209 2.47 -13.29 -0.30
CA ILE A 209 2.40 -13.96 1.00
C ILE A 209 3.10 -13.08 2.02
N VAL A 210 2.39 -12.72 3.08
CA VAL A 210 2.89 -11.86 4.15
C VAL A 210 3.07 -12.63 5.45
N GLN A 211 4.14 -12.34 6.17
CA GLN A 211 4.35 -12.72 7.55
C GLN A 211 4.45 -11.46 8.42
N THR A 212 3.67 -11.40 9.49
CA THR A 212 3.70 -10.31 10.46
C THR A 212 4.09 -10.83 11.83
N SER A 213 4.91 -10.07 12.54
CA SER A 213 5.28 -10.39 13.92
C SER A 213 5.59 -9.11 14.68
N PHE A 214 4.57 -8.56 15.33
CA PHE A 214 4.63 -7.34 16.12
C PHE A 214 4.26 -7.58 17.60
N GLU A 215 4.80 -6.71 18.44
CA GLU A 215 4.26 -6.37 19.75
C GLU A 215 3.75 -4.92 19.67
N ILE A 216 2.45 -4.72 19.85
CA ILE A 216 1.76 -3.43 19.75
C ILE A 216 1.15 -3.11 21.11
N ALA A 217 1.64 -2.06 21.75
CA ALA A 217 1.26 -1.62 23.10
C ALA A 217 1.26 -2.77 24.13
N GLY A 218 2.25 -3.69 24.05
CA GLY A 218 2.37 -4.86 24.92
C GLY A 218 1.53 -6.07 24.49
N SER A 219 0.71 -5.94 23.44
CA SER A 219 -0.09 -7.05 22.90
C SER A 219 0.59 -7.68 21.70
N LYS A 220 0.67 -9.01 21.66
CA LYS A 220 1.21 -9.73 20.51
C LYS A 220 0.25 -9.63 19.33
N PHE A 221 0.81 -9.42 18.15
CA PHE A 221 0.09 -9.37 16.89
C PHE A 221 0.94 -10.04 15.81
N ALA A 222 0.54 -11.22 15.37
CA ALA A 222 1.31 -11.99 14.40
C ALA A 222 0.38 -12.90 13.59
N PHE A 223 0.60 -12.97 12.28
CA PHE A 223 -0.10 -13.88 11.40
C PHE A 223 0.70 -14.16 10.12
N THR A 224 0.28 -15.19 9.39
CA THR A 224 0.62 -15.37 7.98
C THR A 224 -0.63 -15.15 7.15
N GLY A 225 -0.50 -14.46 6.02
CA GLY A 225 -1.62 -14.14 5.17
C GLY A 225 -1.18 -13.49 3.88
N TYR A 226 -1.91 -12.48 3.45
CA TYR A 226 -1.77 -11.87 2.14
C TYR A 226 -1.67 -10.35 2.26
N GLY A 227 -1.08 -9.69 1.28
CA GLY A 227 -0.91 -8.24 1.31
C GLY A 227 -0.13 -7.75 0.10
N GLY A 228 0.29 -6.50 0.09
CA GLY A 228 1.02 -5.93 -1.03
C GLY A 228 1.77 -4.65 -0.68
N VAL A 229 2.34 -4.05 -1.72
CA VAL A 229 3.17 -2.83 -1.62
C VAL A 229 2.78 -1.88 -2.74
N ASP A 230 2.32 -0.70 -2.34
CA ASP A 230 1.97 0.40 -3.23
C ASP A 230 2.83 1.63 -2.93
N TYR A 231 3.04 2.40 -3.98
CA TYR A 231 3.50 3.77 -3.86
C TYR A 231 2.47 4.72 -4.46
N PHE A 232 2.22 5.82 -3.75
CA PHE A 232 1.31 6.89 -4.16
C PHE A 232 2.00 8.25 -4.11
N ALA A 233 1.61 9.12 -5.04
CA ALA A 233 1.85 10.55 -4.95
C ALA A 233 0.60 11.31 -5.37
N GLY A 234 0.35 12.46 -4.74
CA GLY A 234 -0.79 13.31 -5.05
C GLY A 234 -0.41 14.77 -5.08
N SER A 235 -1.11 15.56 -5.91
CA SER A 235 -0.97 17.03 -5.88
C SER A 235 -1.85 17.70 -4.82
N TYR A 236 -2.92 17.02 -4.41
CA TYR A 236 -3.88 17.43 -3.38
C TYR A 236 -4.36 16.20 -2.62
N ILE A 237 -4.80 16.38 -1.38
CA ILE A 237 -5.42 15.30 -0.60
C ILE A 237 -6.76 14.86 -1.18
N TRP A 238 -7.23 13.70 -0.69
CA TRP A 238 -8.46 13.06 -1.12
C TRP A 238 -9.69 13.97 -1.08
N ASP A 239 -9.80 14.86 -0.09
CA ASP A 239 -10.89 15.85 0.03
C ASP A 239 -11.09 16.75 -1.20
N TYR A 240 -10.07 16.93 -2.04
CA TYR A 240 -10.13 17.76 -3.24
C TYR A 240 -10.36 16.94 -4.51
N ILE A 241 -9.84 15.72 -4.56
CA ILE A 241 -9.72 14.96 -5.82
C ILE A 241 -10.65 13.74 -5.90
N CYS A 242 -11.20 13.30 -4.76
CA CYS A 242 -12.02 12.11 -4.65
C CYS A 242 -13.47 12.44 -4.31
N ARG A 243 -14.41 11.72 -4.92
CA ARG A 243 -15.80 11.62 -4.43
C ARG A 243 -15.99 10.36 -3.61
N ASP A 244 -15.62 9.23 -4.20
CA ASP A 244 -15.68 7.92 -3.60
C ASP A 244 -14.67 7.01 -4.27
N TRP A 245 -14.27 5.96 -3.57
CA TRP A 245 -13.54 4.86 -4.16
C TRP A 245 -13.76 3.57 -3.39
N TYR A 246 -13.54 2.44 -4.08
CA TYR A 246 -13.51 1.10 -3.53
C TYR A 246 -12.24 0.39 -4.00
N TRP A 247 -11.41 -0.07 -3.07
CA TRP A 247 -10.14 -0.76 -3.35
C TRP A 247 -10.13 -2.10 -2.65
N MET A 248 -9.59 -3.12 -3.31
CA MET A 248 -9.48 -4.46 -2.77
C MET A 248 -8.17 -5.11 -3.20
N ARG A 249 -7.57 -5.87 -2.30
CA ARG A 249 -6.40 -6.71 -2.55
C ARG A 249 -6.51 -8.02 -1.80
N GLY A 250 -6.08 -9.11 -2.40
CA GLY A 250 -5.80 -10.33 -1.66
C GLY A 250 -5.69 -11.56 -2.53
N VAL A 251 -5.88 -12.72 -1.90
CA VAL A 251 -5.65 -14.02 -2.54
C VAL A 251 -6.83 -14.95 -2.27
N VAL A 252 -7.33 -15.59 -3.33
CA VAL A 252 -8.40 -16.58 -3.28
C VAL A 252 -7.96 -17.83 -4.04
N GLY A 253 -7.55 -18.88 -3.30
CA GLY A 253 -6.90 -20.05 -3.90
C GLY A 253 -5.66 -19.67 -4.74
N PRO A 254 -5.62 -20.01 -6.04
CA PRO A 254 -4.47 -19.68 -6.90
C PRO A 254 -4.51 -18.25 -7.44
N TYR A 255 -5.57 -17.48 -7.13
CA TYR A 255 -5.81 -16.16 -7.69
C TYR A 255 -5.29 -15.06 -6.77
N SER A 256 -4.44 -14.19 -7.28
CA SER A 256 -4.06 -12.91 -6.68
C SER A 256 -4.85 -11.79 -7.35
N ILE A 257 -5.53 -10.97 -6.55
CA ILE A 257 -6.56 -10.03 -7.01
C ILE A 257 -6.21 -8.63 -6.52
N VAL A 258 -6.23 -7.66 -7.44
CA VAL A 258 -6.31 -6.24 -7.12
C VAL A 258 -7.44 -5.61 -7.91
N PHE A 259 -8.25 -4.80 -7.24
CA PHE A 259 -9.31 -4.02 -7.87
C PHE A 259 -9.35 -2.63 -7.25
N TRP A 260 -9.42 -1.59 -8.07
CA TRP A 260 -9.70 -0.24 -7.63
C TRP A 260 -10.71 0.42 -8.55
N LYS A 261 -11.79 0.92 -7.99
CA LYS A 261 -12.74 1.82 -8.63
C LYS A 261 -12.69 3.17 -7.93
N PHE A 262 -12.38 4.24 -8.65
CA PHE A 262 -12.23 5.58 -8.11
C PHE A 262 -13.08 6.58 -8.89
N THR A 263 -13.92 7.34 -8.20
CA THR A 263 -14.71 8.42 -8.79
C THR A 263 -14.03 9.76 -8.52
N SER A 264 -13.52 10.40 -9.57
CA SER A 264 -12.81 11.67 -9.46
C SER A 264 -13.76 12.84 -9.23
N ALA A 265 -13.37 13.72 -8.34
CA ALA A 265 -14.04 15.00 -8.15
C ALA A 265 -13.59 16.07 -9.15
N ILE A 266 -12.49 15.83 -9.87
CA ILE A 266 -11.87 16.79 -10.80
C ILE A 266 -12.61 16.84 -12.13
N ASP A 267 -12.88 15.68 -12.72
CA ASP A 267 -13.52 15.57 -14.02
C ASP A 267 -14.84 14.77 -13.98
N ASN A 268 -15.24 14.33 -12.78
CA ASN A 268 -16.45 13.55 -12.53
C ASN A 268 -16.49 12.19 -13.25
N ASN A 269 -15.34 11.68 -13.68
CA ASN A 269 -15.21 10.36 -14.28
C ASN A 269 -14.92 9.29 -13.20
N THR A 270 -15.38 8.08 -13.46
CA THR A 270 -14.97 6.89 -12.71
C THR A 270 -13.87 6.16 -13.45
N TYR A 271 -12.78 5.90 -12.74
CA TYR A 271 -11.62 5.14 -13.19
C TYR A 271 -11.67 3.75 -12.57
N THR A 272 -11.26 2.74 -13.34
CA THR A 272 -11.13 1.37 -12.85
C THR A 272 -9.72 0.88 -13.14
N SER A 273 -9.17 0.08 -12.22
CA SER A 273 -7.97 -0.70 -12.42
C SER A 273 -8.22 -2.07 -11.82
N ALA A 274 -8.26 -3.11 -12.65
CA ALA A 274 -8.58 -4.46 -12.23
C ALA A 274 -7.51 -5.40 -12.75
N PHE A 275 -6.92 -6.20 -11.87
CA PHE A 275 -5.77 -7.05 -12.16
C PHE A 275 -5.93 -8.41 -11.47
N LEU A 276 -5.81 -9.47 -12.25
CA LEU A 276 -5.96 -10.84 -11.80
C LEU A 276 -4.77 -11.67 -12.27
N VAL A 277 -4.07 -12.26 -11.31
CA VAL A 277 -2.93 -13.15 -11.54
C VAL A 277 -3.30 -14.54 -11.06
N GLN A 278 -2.89 -15.55 -11.81
CA GLN A 278 -2.95 -16.94 -11.37
C GLN A 278 -1.57 -17.56 -11.49
N ASP A 279 -1.07 -18.15 -10.42
CA ASP A 279 0.21 -18.87 -10.39
C ASP A 279 1.36 -18.03 -10.99
N GLY A 280 1.45 -16.74 -10.62
CA GLY A 280 2.47 -15.80 -11.10
C GLY A 280 2.22 -15.23 -12.50
N SER A 281 1.21 -15.70 -13.23
CA SER A 281 0.89 -15.25 -14.59
C SER A 281 -0.32 -14.31 -14.61
N VAL A 282 -0.20 -13.17 -15.29
CA VAL A 282 -1.35 -12.27 -15.50
C VAL A 282 -2.39 -12.98 -16.35
N LEU A 283 -3.57 -13.17 -15.78
CA LEU A 283 -4.71 -13.73 -16.49
C LEU A 283 -5.58 -12.65 -17.10
N PHE A 284 -5.79 -11.56 -16.37
CA PHE A 284 -6.72 -10.52 -16.76
C PHE A 284 -6.25 -9.17 -16.23
N SER A 285 -6.38 -8.15 -17.08
CA SER A 285 -6.20 -6.76 -16.71
C SER A 285 -7.13 -5.87 -17.51
N THR A 286 -7.74 -4.88 -16.89
CA THR A 286 -8.53 -3.86 -17.59
C THR A 286 -8.62 -2.57 -16.80
N GLN A 287 -8.81 -1.47 -17.52
CA GLN A 287 -9.23 -0.19 -16.95
C GLN A 287 -10.72 0.11 -17.18
N ASN A 288 -11.44 -0.79 -17.85
CA ASN A 288 -12.85 -0.58 -18.17
C ASN A 288 -13.75 -1.10 -17.06
N SER A 289 -14.78 -0.32 -16.72
CA SER A 289 -15.95 -0.81 -16.00
C SER A 289 -17.03 -1.33 -16.98
N GLU A 290 -18.09 -1.97 -16.46
CA GLU A 290 -19.20 -2.54 -17.26
C GLU A 290 -19.88 -1.55 -18.22
N ASN A 291 -19.85 -0.25 -17.93
CA ASN A 291 -20.39 0.81 -18.78
C ASN A 291 -19.76 0.85 -20.19
N ILE A 292 -18.55 0.32 -20.36
CA ILE A 292 -17.89 0.21 -21.67
C ILE A 292 -18.73 -0.58 -22.69
N LEU A 293 -19.59 -1.49 -22.22
CA LEU A 293 -20.40 -2.35 -23.10
C LEU A 293 -21.40 -1.54 -23.93
N ALA A 294 -21.77 -0.33 -23.51
CA ALA A 294 -22.64 0.56 -24.28
C ALA A 294 -21.99 1.04 -25.58
N THR A 295 -20.66 1.16 -25.62
CA THR A 295 -19.91 1.65 -26.78
C THR A 295 -19.04 0.57 -27.43
N ASN A 296 -18.65 -0.46 -26.67
CA ASN A 296 -17.89 -1.60 -27.13
C ASN A 296 -18.35 -2.90 -26.43
N PRO A 297 -19.39 -3.58 -26.97
CA PRO A 297 -19.97 -4.80 -26.38
C PRO A 297 -19.00 -6.00 -26.26
N LEU A 298 -17.82 -5.91 -26.88
CA LEU A 298 -16.81 -6.98 -26.89
C LEU A 298 -15.61 -6.65 -26.00
N ALA A 299 -15.63 -5.53 -25.27
CA ALA A 299 -14.56 -5.12 -24.39
C ALA A 299 -14.46 -6.02 -23.16
N ALA A 300 -13.23 -6.21 -22.69
CA ALA A 300 -12.99 -6.74 -21.36
C ALA A 300 -13.28 -5.67 -20.31
N TYR A 301 -13.96 -6.05 -19.22
CA TYR A 301 -14.34 -5.14 -18.15
C TYR A 301 -14.32 -5.84 -16.79
N ALA A 302 -14.26 -5.04 -15.73
CA ALA A 302 -14.45 -5.50 -14.37
C ALA A 302 -15.65 -4.77 -13.75
N LYS A 303 -16.29 -5.43 -12.79
CA LYS A 303 -17.48 -4.92 -12.12
C LYS A 303 -17.39 -5.18 -10.63
N LEU A 304 -17.76 -4.15 -9.88
CA LEU A 304 -18.00 -4.22 -8.44
C LEU A 304 -19.51 -4.18 -8.18
N THR A 305 -20.00 -5.07 -7.32
CA THR A 305 -21.36 -5.01 -6.76
C THR A 305 -21.28 -5.00 -5.24
N LEU A 306 -22.06 -4.12 -4.60
CA LEU A 306 -22.14 -4.07 -3.13
C LEU A 306 -23.03 -5.20 -2.62
N LEU A 307 -22.58 -5.89 -1.56
CA LEU A 307 -23.34 -6.91 -0.85
C LEU A 307 -23.94 -6.33 0.43
N TYR A 308 -25.04 -6.91 0.89
CA TYR A 308 -25.76 -6.45 2.08
C TYR A 308 -26.26 -7.63 2.91
N GLY A 309 -26.53 -7.40 4.20
CA GLY A 309 -27.12 -8.39 5.10
C GLY A 309 -26.12 -9.27 5.87
N GLY A 310 -24.83 -9.02 5.69
CA GLY A 310 -23.75 -9.59 6.52
C GLY A 310 -23.67 -8.96 7.92
N LYS A 311 -22.68 -9.40 8.71
CA LYS A 311 -22.54 -9.05 10.13
C LYS A 311 -21.79 -7.75 10.38
N VAL A 312 -20.82 -7.45 9.52
CA VAL A 312 -19.96 -6.28 9.62
C VAL A 312 -20.26 -5.37 8.44
N SER A 313 -20.44 -4.09 8.73
CA SER A 313 -20.56 -3.03 7.73
C SER A 313 -19.71 -1.85 8.19
N ALA A 314 -19.39 -0.94 7.28
CA ALA A 314 -18.98 0.38 7.73
C ALA A 314 -20.11 0.99 8.56
N SER A 315 -19.76 1.77 9.58
CA SER A 315 -20.76 2.55 10.32
C SER A 315 -21.31 3.72 9.50
N MET A 316 -20.70 4.00 8.34
CA MET A 316 -21.01 5.12 7.47
C MET A 316 -20.84 4.74 6.00
N GLY A 317 -21.65 5.34 5.12
CA GLY A 317 -21.62 5.06 3.69
C GLY A 317 -22.77 4.16 3.27
N ALA A 318 -22.49 3.17 2.41
CA ALA A 318 -23.52 2.35 1.78
C ALA A 318 -24.15 1.31 2.73
N ASN A 319 -23.60 1.10 3.93
CA ASN A 319 -23.94 -0.03 4.83
C ASN A 319 -23.80 -1.39 4.13
N ASP A 320 -22.92 -1.45 3.14
CA ASP A 320 -22.50 -2.68 2.52
C ASP A 320 -21.79 -3.56 3.55
N THR A 321 -21.90 -4.87 3.34
CA THR A 321 -21.32 -5.89 4.21
C THR A 321 -20.30 -6.72 3.47
N GLY A 322 -19.89 -6.29 2.28
CA GLY A 322 -19.05 -7.06 1.39
C GLY A 322 -19.20 -6.61 -0.06
N TYR A 323 -18.49 -7.31 -0.92
CA TYR A 323 -18.38 -6.97 -2.34
C TYR A 323 -18.39 -8.21 -3.21
N THR A 324 -18.98 -8.10 -4.39
CA THR A 324 -18.73 -9.03 -5.49
C THR A 324 -17.84 -8.36 -6.54
N LEU A 325 -16.81 -9.07 -6.96
CA LEU A 325 -15.94 -8.71 -8.09
C LEU A 325 -16.16 -9.68 -9.26
N ASP A 326 -16.62 -9.16 -10.40
CA ASP A 326 -16.64 -9.90 -11.66
C ASP A 326 -15.55 -9.37 -12.60
N PHE A 327 -14.72 -10.27 -13.11
CA PHE A 327 -13.72 -10.00 -14.16
C PHE A 327 -14.17 -10.71 -15.43
N VAL A 328 -14.36 -10.00 -16.54
CA VAL A 328 -14.92 -10.57 -17.77
C VAL A 328 -14.01 -10.28 -18.95
N GLU A 329 -13.38 -11.33 -19.48
CA GLU A 329 -12.75 -11.28 -20.80
C GLU A 329 -13.86 -11.11 -21.82
N GLY A 330 -13.92 -9.92 -22.44
CA GLY A 330 -14.86 -9.67 -23.53
C GLY A 330 -14.81 -10.78 -24.57
N THR A 331 -15.88 -10.93 -25.36
CA THR A 331 -16.09 -12.12 -26.22
C THR A 331 -15.00 -12.36 -27.26
N LYS A 332 -14.14 -11.36 -27.55
CA LYS A 332 -12.94 -11.53 -28.40
C LYS A 332 -11.89 -12.48 -27.81
N HIS A 333 -11.85 -12.66 -26.50
CA HIS A 333 -10.82 -13.43 -25.80
C HIS A 333 -11.34 -14.75 -25.21
N GLY A 334 -12.41 -15.30 -25.78
CA GLY A 334 -12.96 -16.59 -25.36
C GLY A 334 -14.02 -16.49 -24.26
N GLY A 335 -14.36 -15.28 -23.80
CA GLY A 335 -15.52 -15.05 -22.93
C GLY A 335 -15.37 -15.61 -21.52
N ARG A 336 -14.14 -15.85 -21.04
CA ARG A 336 -13.93 -16.32 -19.67
C ARG A 336 -14.35 -15.23 -18.69
N SER A 337 -14.83 -15.67 -17.55
CA SER A 337 -15.12 -14.76 -16.45
C SER A 337 -14.74 -15.39 -15.12
N TRP A 338 -14.38 -14.53 -14.19
CA TRP A 338 -14.09 -14.87 -12.81
C TRP A 338 -15.02 -14.08 -11.92
N HIS A 339 -15.36 -14.68 -10.79
CA HIS A 339 -16.30 -14.13 -9.83
C HIS A 339 -15.76 -14.40 -8.45
N PHE A 340 -15.74 -13.36 -7.63
CA PHE A 340 -15.28 -13.43 -6.25
C PHE A 340 -16.23 -12.66 -5.35
N ASP A 341 -16.68 -13.30 -4.29
CA ASP A 341 -17.44 -12.68 -3.22
C ASP A 341 -16.55 -12.48 -2.01
N LEU A 342 -16.54 -11.26 -1.49
CA LEU A 342 -15.84 -10.82 -0.30
C LEU A 342 -16.88 -10.47 0.77
N GLN A 343 -16.68 -10.94 1.99
CA GLN A 343 -17.54 -10.64 3.13
C GLN A 343 -16.71 -9.95 4.21
N HIS A 344 -17.19 -8.80 4.68
CA HIS A 344 -16.57 -8.10 5.80
C HIS A 344 -16.63 -8.95 7.05
N GLU A 345 -15.46 -9.24 7.64
CA GLU A 345 -15.33 -9.99 8.88
C GLU A 345 -14.92 -9.08 10.04
N ASN A 346 -14.16 -8.02 9.76
CA ASN A 346 -13.68 -7.09 10.78
C ASN A 346 -13.40 -5.70 10.22
N ILE A 347 -13.50 -4.67 11.06
CA ILE A 347 -13.12 -3.30 10.69
C ILE A 347 -11.68 -3.07 11.15
N GLY A 348 -10.77 -2.97 10.20
CA GLY A 348 -9.34 -2.69 10.43
C GLY A 348 -9.09 -1.27 10.91
N TYR A 349 -9.68 -0.31 10.21
CA TYR A 349 -9.61 1.11 10.53
C TYR A 349 -10.89 1.80 10.06
N GLN A 350 -11.26 2.87 10.75
CA GLN A 350 -12.36 3.72 10.32
C GLN A 350 -12.16 5.15 10.83
N THR A 351 -12.44 6.14 9.99
CA THR A 351 -12.50 7.54 10.44
C THR A 351 -13.74 7.81 11.30
N ASP A 352 -13.66 8.89 12.08
CA ASP A 352 -14.78 9.38 12.89
C ASP A 352 -15.90 9.94 12.03
N ALA A 353 -17.12 9.88 12.57
CA ALA A 353 -18.31 10.18 11.78
C ALA A 353 -18.51 11.63 11.35
N ASP A 354 -17.83 12.55 12.04
CA ASP A 354 -17.92 13.98 11.76
C ASP A 354 -16.84 14.46 10.78
N ILE A 355 -15.94 13.58 10.36
CA ILE A 355 -14.88 13.89 9.39
C ILE A 355 -15.46 13.92 7.96
N ASN A 356 -14.85 14.72 7.08
CA ASN A 356 -15.31 14.94 5.71
C ASN A 356 -15.12 13.70 4.82
N ASP A 357 -13.98 13.04 4.92
CA ASP A 357 -13.63 11.80 4.26
C ASP A 357 -13.93 10.59 5.16
N MET A 358 -15.09 9.97 4.91
CA MET A 358 -15.48 8.74 5.59
C MET A 358 -14.74 7.58 4.97
N TYR A 359 -13.68 7.12 5.63
CA TYR A 359 -12.83 6.03 5.16
C TYR A 359 -12.99 4.83 6.09
N THR A 360 -13.17 3.64 5.51
CA THR A 360 -13.22 2.38 6.24
C THR A 360 -12.35 1.35 5.54
N ARG A 361 -11.57 0.61 6.31
CA ARG A 361 -10.83 -0.57 5.87
C ARG A 361 -11.33 -1.81 6.59
N PHE A 362 -11.43 -2.92 5.87
CA PHE A 362 -11.90 -4.19 6.36
C PHE A 362 -10.86 -5.28 6.20
N ALA A 363 -10.95 -6.26 7.10
CA ALA A 363 -10.43 -7.60 6.86
C ALA A 363 -11.61 -8.45 6.35
N ASP A 364 -11.42 -9.13 5.23
CA ASP A 364 -12.47 -9.86 4.54
C ASP A 364 -12.12 -11.34 4.38
N SER A 365 -13.14 -12.18 4.53
CA SER A 365 -13.12 -13.52 3.96
C SER A 365 -13.52 -13.42 2.49
N ALA A 366 -12.98 -14.30 1.65
CA ALA A 366 -13.26 -14.27 0.23
C ALA A 366 -13.47 -15.69 -0.33
N THR A 367 -14.36 -15.79 -1.31
CA THR A 367 -14.62 -17.02 -2.06
C THR A 367 -14.75 -16.72 -3.54
N GLY A 368 -14.43 -17.68 -4.40
CA GLY A 368 -14.64 -17.51 -5.83
C GLY A 368 -13.65 -18.24 -6.73
N GLY A 369 -13.66 -17.86 -8.00
CA GLY A 369 -12.79 -18.44 -9.03
C GLY A 369 -13.33 -18.20 -10.43
N GLN A 370 -12.79 -18.96 -11.40
CA GLN A 370 -13.30 -18.92 -12.77
C GLN A 370 -14.70 -19.54 -12.84
N LYS A 371 -15.66 -18.86 -13.48
CA LYS A 371 -17.02 -19.36 -13.65
C LYS A 371 -17.02 -20.72 -14.36
N GLY A 372 -17.77 -21.67 -13.80
CA GLY A 372 -17.85 -23.06 -14.29
C GLY A 372 -16.65 -23.94 -13.93
N ARG A 373 -15.75 -23.49 -13.05
CA ARG A 373 -14.64 -24.28 -12.49
C ARG A 373 -14.76 -24.37 -10.96
N ASN A 374 -13.70 -24.85 -10.32
CA ASN A 374 -13.60 -24.91 -8.87
C ASN A 374 -13.70 -23.53 -8.25
N GLU A 375 -14.41 -23.47 -7.14
CA GLU A 375 -14.43 -22.35 -6.22
C GLU A 375 -13.36 -22.55 -5.15
N TYR A 376 -12.75 -21.45 -4.73
CA TYR A 376 -11.69 -21.41 -3.75
C TYR A 376 -12.06 -20.46 -2.61
N ILE A 377 -11.37 -20.60 -1.49
CA ILE A 377 -11.49 -19.73 -0.33
C ILE A 377 -10.17 -18.95 -0.20
N GLY A 378 -10.24 -17.75 0.36
CA GLY A 378 -9.10 -16.97 0.76
C GLY A 378 -9.49 -15.76 1.58
N ALA A 379 -8.64 -14.73 1.55
CA ALA A 379 -8.83 -13.52 2.33
C ALA A 379 -8.35 -12.30 1.54
N MET A 380 -9.00 -11.17 1.81
CA MET A 380 -8.72 -9.89 1.16
C MET A 380 -8.76 -8.76 2.17
N ASN A 381 -8.00 -7.70 1.90
CA ASN A 381 -8.28 -6.37 2.43
C ASN A 381 -9.20 -5.66 1.45
N SER A 382 -10.17 -4.93 1.99
CA SER A 382 -10.93 -3.97 1.22
C SER A 382 -11.03 -2.65 1.94
N GLU A 383 -11.17 -1.61 1.14
CA GLU A 383 -11.23 -0.24 1.60
C GLU A 383 -12.32 0.49 0.82
N GLN A 384 -12.98 1.42 1.50
CA GLN A 384 -13.91 2.33 0.87
C GLN A 384 -13.75 3.72 1.44
N ILE A 385 -13.90 4.72 0.57
CA ILE A 385 -14.01 6.12 0.98
C ILE A 385 -15.28 6.74 0.40
N LEU A 386 -15.84 7.68 1.16
CA LEU A 386 -16.82 8.64 0.67
C LEU A 386 -16.48 10.03 1.22
N VAL A 387 -16.21 10.97 0.31
CA VAL A 387 -15.95 12.37 0.62
C VAL A 387 -17.28 13.13 0.59
N LYS A 388 -17.73 13.64 1.75
CA LYS A 388 -19.03 14.32 1.89
C LYS A 388 -19.07 15.64 1.13
N VAL A 389 -18.02 16.43 1.28
CA VAL A 389 -17.86 17.73 0.64
C VAL A 389 -16.52 17.75 -0.07
N VAL A 390 -16.58 17.85 -1.40
CA VAL A 390 -15.37 18.09 -2.20
C VAL A 390 -14.97 19.54 -2.04
N TYR A 391 -13.75 19.80 -1.58
CA TYR A 391 -13.21 21.14 -1.53
C TYR A 391 -12.77 21.62 -2.92
N PRO A 392 -12.99 22.91 -3.26
CA PRO A 392 -12.47 23.46 -4.51
C PRO A 392 -10.94 23.49 -4.47
N ILE A 393 -10.29 23.21 -5.61
CA ILE A 393 -8.85 23.41 -5.74
C ILE A 393 -8.53 24.90 -5.50
N PRO A 394 -7.62 25.23 -4.56
CA PRO A 394 -7.18 26.60 -4.25
C PRO A 394 -6.58 27.38 -5.42
#